data_AF-A0A3F2UF33-F1
#
_entry.id   AF-A0A3F2UF33-F1
#
_cell.length_a   1.000
_cell.length_b   1.000
_cell.length_c   1.000
_cell.angle_alpha   90.00
_cell.angle_beta   90.00
_cell.angle_gamma   90.00
#
_symmetry.space_group_name_H-M   'P 1'
#
loop_
_entity.id
_entity.type
_entity.pdbx_description
1 polymer ?
#
loop_
_entity_poly.entity_id
_entity_poly.type
_entity_poly.pdbx_seq_one_letter_code
_entity_poly.pdbx_strand_id
1 'polypeptide(L)' 'MKFGSTANPQQVAAMGHVVDAYCKHLGIGHGTPEEEHIASLVLALHEVGIRGESELLRALIVPDHRLPSASREH' A
#
# COMPACT_ATOMS: atom_id res chain seq x y z
N MET A 1 9.64 -2.70 -25.40
CA MET A 1 10.37 -2.63 -24.12
C MET A 1 9.89 -1.37 -23.41
N LYS A 2 9.07 -1.49 -22.35
CA LYS A 2 8.53 -0.33 -21.63
C LYS A 2 9.45 -0.11 -20.42
N PHE A 3 10.12 1.03 -20.40
CA PHE A 3 11.05 1.43 -19.33
C PHE A 3 10.35 1.32 -17.98
N GLY A 4 10.94 0.53 -17.08
CA GLY A 4 10.54 0.50 -15.67
C GLY A 4 10.59 1.93 -15.14
N SER A 5 9.43 2.44 -14.73
CA SER A 5 9.33 3.78 -14.16
C SER A 5 9.99 3.71 -12.79
N THR A 6 11.28 3.97 -12.72
CA THR A 6 12.02 4.01 -11.46
C THR A 6 11.40 5.10 -10.60
N ALA A 7 10.76 4.69 -9.50
CA ALA A 7 10.28 5.64 -8.51
C ALA A 7 11.48 6.43 -8.00
N ASN A 8 11.37 7.76 -8.03
CA ASN A 8 12.40 8.61 -7.45
C ASN A 8 12.36 8.49 -5.91
N PRO A 9 13.42 8.91 -5.20
CA PRO A 9 13.48 8.78 -3.74
C PRO A 9 12.31 9.44 -3.01
N GLN A 10 11.76 10.53 -3.56
CA GLN A 10 10.61 11.24 -2.99
C GLN A 10 9.32 10.42 -3.12
N GLN A 11 9.14 9.73 -4.25
CA GLN A 11 8.02 8.82 -4.48
C GLN A 11 8.12 7.60 -3.56
N VAL A 12 9.32 7.05 -3.37
CA VAL A 12 9.53 5.94 -2.44
C VAL A 12 9.20 6.36 -1.00
N ALA A 13 9.63 7.54 -0.57
CA ALA A 13 9.29 8.09 0.73
C ALA A 13 7.77 8.31 0.90
N ALA A 14 7.11 8.89 -0.12
CA ALA A 14 5.66 9.09 -0.11
C ALA A 14 4.89 7.76 -0.03
N MET A 15 5.30 6.74 -0.81
CA MET A 15 4.70 5.41 -0.73
C MET A 15 4.88 4.79 0.67
N GLY A 16 6.06 4.93 1.27
CA GLY A 16 6.32 4.48 2.65
C GLY A 16 5.42 5.17 3.68
N HIS A 17 5.22 6.49 3.55
CA HIS A 17 4.30 7.23 4.42
C HIS A 17 2.84 6.77 4.26
N VAL A 18 2.39 6.45 3.03
CA VAL A 18 1.05 5.91 2.80
C VAL A 18 0.87 4.57 3.50
N VAL A 19 1.86 3.67 3.37
CA VAL A 19 1.83 2.35 4.02
C VAL A 19 1.78 2.51 5.53
N ASP A 20 2.67 3.31 6.12
CA ASP A 20 2.71 3.55 7.57
C ASP A 20 1.38 4.14 8.09
N ALA A 21 0.88 5.18 7.42
CA ALA A 21 -0.37 5.83 7.80
C ALA A 21 -1.57 4.87 7.73
N TYR A 22 -1.61 4.01 6.70
CA TYR A 22 -2.68 3.04 6.52
C TYR A 22 -2.58 1.88 7.52
N CYS A 23 -1.37 1.34 7.75
CA CYS A 23 -1.13 0.32 8.78
C CYS A 23 -1.50 0.84 10.17
N LYS A 24 -1.09 2.06 10.51
CA LYS A 24 -1.45 2.71 11.78
C LYS A 24 -2.96 2.90 11.92
N HIS A 25 -3.66 3.26 10.85
CA HIS A 25 -5.12 3.38 10.86
C HIS A 25 -5.81 2.04 11.13
N LEU A 26 -5.28 0.95 10.59
CA LEU A 26 -5.82 -0.40 10.76
C LEU A 26 -5.32 -1.11 12.03
N GLY A 27 -4.36 -0.53 12.76
CA GLY A 27 -3.73 -1.17 13.91
C GLY A 27 -2.81 -2.34 13.54
N ILE A 28 -2.32 -2.37 12.30
CA ILE A 28 -1.40 -3.39 11.78
C ILE A 28 0.01 -3.09 12.31
N GLY A 29 0.66 -4.12 12.86
CA GLY A 29 2.04 -4.01 13.34
C GLY A 29 3.06 -4.03 12.20
N HIS A 30 4.25 -3.49 12.45
CA HIS A 30 5.37 -3.56 11.51
C HIS A 30 5.92 -4.98 11.38
N GLY A 31 6.45 -5.31 10.21
CA GLY A 31 6.99 -6.62 9.85
C GLY A 31 5.90 -7.70 9.72
N THR A 32 4.64 -7.32 9.57
CA THR A 32 3.53 -8.25 9.37
C THR A 32 3.30 -8.54 7.89
N PRO A 33 2.80 -9.73 7.53
CA PRO A 33 2.38 -10.04 6.16
C PRO A 33 1.35 -9.02 5.62
N GLU A 34 0.53 -8.45 6.49
CA GLU A 34 -0.44 -7.41 6.14
C GLU A 34 0.23 -6.10 5.73
N GLU A 35 1.30 -5.66 6.40
CA GLU A 35 2.09 -4.49 5.99
C GLU A 35 2.73 -4.71 4.62
N GLU A 36 3.32 -5.89 4.37
CA GLU A 36 3.90 -6.25 3.08
C GLU A 36 2.84 -6.25 1.95
N HIS A 37 1.63 -6.73 2.27
CA HIS A 37 0.51 -6.71 1.34
C HIS A 37 0.09 -5.28 0.99
N ILE A 38 -0.02 -4.40 2.00
CA ILE A 38 -0.33 -2.98 1.80
C ILE A 38 0.76 -2.29 0.97
N ALA A 39 2.03 -2.55 1.26
CA ALA A 39 3.16 -2.02 0.49
C ALA A 39 3.10 -2.46 -0.99
N SER A 40 2.76 -3.73 -1.23
CA SER A 40 2.58 -4.27 -2.58
C SER A 40 1.43 -3.59 -3.32
N LEU A 41 0.31 -3.35 -2.64
CA LEU A 41 -0.84 -2.61 -3.17
C LEU A 41 -0.46 -1.17 -3.53
N VAL A 42 0.22 -0.45 -2.64
CA VAL A 42 0.69 0.92 -2.88
C VAL A 42 1.62 0.97 -4.09
N LEU A 43 2.54 0.01 -4.21
CA LEU A 43 3.43 -0.09 -5.37
C LEU A 43 2.64 -0.32 -6.67
N ALA A 44 1.69 -1.26 -6.67
CA ALA A 44 0.85 -1.54 -7.84
C ALA A 44 0.02 -0.31 -8.27
N LEU A 45 -0.54 0.43 -7.31
CA LEU A 45 -1.25 1.69 -7.56
C LEU A 45 -0.33 2.74 -8.20
N HIS A 46 0.92 2.81 -7.72
CA HIS A 46 1.92 3.70 -8.30
C HIS A 46 2.30 3.30 -9.74
N GLU A 47 2.43 2.00 -10.03
CA GLU A 47 2.73 1.50 -11.37
C GLU A 47 1.63 1.77 -12.40
N VAL A 48 0.36 1.77 -11.97
CA VAL A 48 -0.78 2.14 -12.84
C VAL A 48 -0.96 3.66 -12.99
N GLY A 49 -0.11 4.46 -12.33
CA GLY A 49 -0.02 5.90 -12.52
C GLY A 49 -0.56 6.76 -11.37
N ILE A 50 -0.97 6.17 -10.25
CA ILE A 50 -1.44 6.91 -9.08
C ILE A 50 -0.23 7.34 -8.27
N ARG A 51 0.12 8.63 -8.32
CA ARG A 51 1.38 9.13 -7.73
C ARG A 51 1.18 10.03 -6.52
N GLY A 52 -0.02 10.57 -6.33
CA GLY A 52 -0.34 11.42 -5.19
C GLY A 52 -0.58 10.61 -3.92
N GLU A 53 0.01 11.02 -2.79
CA GLU A 53 -0.22 10.41 -1.46
C GLU A 53 -1.72 10.31 -1.13
N SER A 54 -2.47 11.40 -1.33
CA SER A 54 -3.91 11.42 -1.07
C SER A 54 -4.70 10.53 -2.03
N GLU A 55 -4.24 10.35 -3.26
CA GLU A 55 -4.88 9.47 -4.24
C GLU A 55 -4.61 7.99 -3.90
N LEU A 56 -3.37 7.68 -3.50
CA LEU A 56 -2.98 6.36 -2.99
C LEU A 56 -3.81 6.00 -1.76
N LEU A 57 -3.93 6.90 -0.78
CA LEU A 57 -4.79 6.68 0.40
C LEU A 57 -6.25 6.46 0.02
N ARG A 58 -6.81 7.28 -0.88
CA ARG A 58 -8.19 7.10 -1.36
C ARG A 58 -8.38 5.75 -2.07
N ALA A 59 -7.40 5.31 -2.84
CA ALA A 59 -7.44 4.02 -3.52
C ALA A 59 -7.33 2.84 -2.54
N LEU A 60 -6.64 3.00 -1.41
CA LEU A 60 -6.63 2.01 -0.33
C LEU A 60 -7.94 1.95 0.46
N ILE A 61 -8.66 3.08 0.58
CA ILE A 61 -9.93 3.20 1.31
C ILE A 61 -11.14 2.65 0.51
N VAL A 62 -10.94 2.15 -0.72
CA VAL A 62 -12.05 1.60 -1.51
C VAL A 62 -12.65 0.37 -0.79
N PRO A 63 -13.97 0.36 -0.55
CA PRO A 63 -14.61 -0.57 0.37
C PRO A 63 -14.87 -1.93 -0.31
N ASP A 64 -13.84 -2.70 -0.65
CA ASP A 64 -14.02 -4.14 -0.93
C ASP A 64 -12.73 -5.00 -0.85
N HIS A 65 -11.61 -4.48 -0.34
CA HIS A 65 -10.53 -5.38 0.05
C HIS A 65 -10.90 -5.99 1.40
N ARG A 66 -11.73 -7.05 1.39
CA ARG A 66 -11.63 -8.08 2.42
C ARG A 66 -10.19 -8.57 2.36
N LEU A 67 -9.32 -7.99 3.19
CA LEU A 67 -8.11 -8.67 3.61
C LEU A 67 -8.57 -10.08 3.95
N PRO A 68 -8.07 -11.13 3.28
CA PRO A 68 -8.39 -12.49 3.69
C PRO A 68 -7.95 -12.55 5.14
N SER A 69 -8.92 -12.53 6.06
CA SER A 69 -8.66 -12.62 7.48
C SER A 69 -7.83 -13.86 7.62
N ALA A 70 -6.54 -13.68 7.92
CA ALA A 70 -5.63 -14.78 8.16
C ALA A 70 -6.37 -15.69 9.15
N SER A 71 -6.61 -16.90 8.68
CA SER A 71 -7.52 -17.90 9.21
C SER A 71 -7.73 -17.79 10.71
N ARG A 72 -8.92 -17.33 11.11
CA ARG A 72 -9.47 -17.62 12.42
C ARG A 72 -10.02 -19.05 12.38
N GLU A 73 -9.12 -20.03 12.30
CA GLU A 73 -9.46 -21.44 12.38
C GLU A 73 -8.72 -22.08 13.56
N HIS A 74 -9.51 -22.32 14.61
CA HIS A 74 -9.37 -23.26 15.74
C HIS A 74 -8.09 -23.27 16.59
#